data_AF-T1EIL5-F1
#
_entry.id   AF-T1EIL5-F1
#
_cell.length_a   1.000
_cell.length_b   1.000
_cell.length_c   1.000
_cell.angle_alpha   90.00
_cell.angle_beta   90.00
_cell.angle_gamma   90.00
#
_symmetry.space_group_name_H-M   'P 1'
#
loop_
_entity.id
_entity.type
_entity.pdbx_description
1 polymer ?
#
loop_
_entity_poly.entity_id
_entity_poly.type
_entity_poly.pdbx_seq_one_letter_code
_entity_poly.pdbx_strand_id
1 'polypeptide(L)' 'KKKRRVLFSKAQTIELEKRFRDQRYVSAPERDHLARTLKLTPTQIKIWFQNHRYKLKK' A
#
# COMPACT_ATOMS: atom_id res chain seq x y z
N LYS A 1 -1.24 -23.32 6.53
CA LYS A 1 -0.02 -22.88 5.80
C LYS A 1 0.15 -21.37 5.93
N LYS A 2 1.19 -20.89 6.62
CA LYS A 2 1.48 -19.45 6.78
C LYS A 2 1.87 -18.87 5.41
N LYS A 3 1.16 -17.84 4.91
CA LYS A 3 1.54 -17.19 3.65
C LYS A 3 2.96 -16.62 3.80
N ARG A 4 3.84 -16.91 2.83
CA ARG A 4 5.22 -16.39 2.81
C ARG A 4 5.15 -14.86 2.79
N ARG A 5 5.79 -14.22 3.75
CA ARG A 5 5.86 -12.76 3.82
C ARG A 5 6.74 -12.27 2.67
N VAL A 6 6.18 -11.43 1.82
CA VAL A 6 6.91 -10.74 0.75
C VAL A 6 7.10 -9.30 1.19
N LEU A 7 8.34 -8.81 1.12
CA LEU A 7 8.66 -7.41 1.38
C LEU A 7 8.50 -6.59 0.12
N PHE A 8 8.08 -5.34 0.27
CA PHE A 8 8.05 -4.40 -0.84
C PHE A 8 9.46 -3.91 -1.14
N SER A 9 9.74 -3.65 -2.41
CA SER A 9 10.99 -3.01 -2.81
C SER A 9 11.07 -1.57 -2.28
N LYS A 10 12.28 -1.00 -2.28
CA LYS A 10 12.48 0.39 -1.88
C LYS A 10 11.66 1.36 -2.75
N ALA A 11 11.63 1.12 -4.06
CA ALA A 11 10.84 1.92 -5.00
C ALA A 11 9.32 1.83 -4.73
N GLN A 12 8.80 0.62 -4.46
CA GLN A 12 7.40 0.44 -4.10
C GLN A 12 7.05 1.17 -2.81
N THR A 13 7.92 1.09 -1.79
CA THR A 13 7.71 1.78 -0.51
C THR A 13 7.68 3.29 -0.68
N ILE A 14 8.62 3.86 -1.44
CA ILE A 14 8.69 5.31 -1.69
C ILE A 14 7.40 5.81 -2.38
N GLU A 15 6.91 5.10 -3.40
CA GLU A 15 5.70 5.53 -4.12
C GLU A 15 4.45 5.41 -3.24
N LEU A 16 4.36 4.36 -2.41
CA LEU A 16 3.28 4.21 -1.43
C LEU A 16 3.29 5.34 -0.40
N GLU A 17 4.46 5.70 0.12
CA GLU A 17 4.63 6.80 1.08
C GLU A 17 4.30 8.16 0.46
N LYS A 18 4.73 8.40 -0.78
CA LYS A 18 4.38 9.59 -1.55
C LYS A 18 2.86 9.71 -1.69
N ARG A 19 2.18 8.66 -2.19
CA ARG A 19 0.73 8.66 -2.33
C ARG A 19 0.01 8.83 -0.98
N PHE A 20 0.53 8.23 0.09
CA PHE A 20 -0.05 8.33 1.43
C PHE A 20 0.02 9.74 2.02
N ARG A 21 1.12 10.46 1.75
CA ARG A 21 1.31 11.85 2.16
C ARG A 21 0.24 12.75 1.56
N ASP A 22 -0.08 12.52 0.28
CA ASP A 22 -1.11 13.26 -0.44
C ASP A 22 -2.51 12.84 0.00
N GLN A 23 -2.76 11.54 0.14
CA GLN A 23 -4.08 11.00 0.49
C GLN A 23 -3.96 9.76 1.39
N ARG A 24 -4.41 9.88 2.65
CA ARG A 24 -4.31 8.80 3.66
C ARG A 24 -5.27 7.63 3.45
N TYR A 25 -6.23 7.78 2.55
CA TYR A 25 -7.24 6.78 2.18
C TYR A 25 -7.19 6.58 0.68
N VAL A 26 -7.46 5.37 0.19
CA VAL A 26 -7.54 5.09 -1.25
C VAL A 26 -8.87 4.42 -1.55
N SER A 27 -9.59 4.95 -2.53
CA SER A 27 -10.80 4.35 -3.07
C SER A 27 -10.47 3.09 -3.88
N ALA A 28 -11.49 2.30 -4.23
CA ALA A 28 -11.27 1.08 -4.99
C ALA A 28 -10.59 1.33 -6.37
N PRO A 29 -11.02 2.31 -7.19
CA PRO A 29 -10.37 2.57 -8.48
C PRO A 29 -8.91 3.00 -8.35
N GLU A 30 -8.60 3.89 -7.40
CA GLU A 30 -7.23 4.36 -7.16
C GLU A 30 -6.32 3.23 -6.69
N ARG A 31 -6.86 2.37 -5.82
CA ARG A 31 -6.15 1.19 -5.33
C ARG A 31 -5.83 0.22 -6.46
N ASP A 32 -6.76 -0.01 -7.37
CA ASP A 32 -6.55 -0.91 -8.51
C ASP A 32 -5.54 -0.32 -9.51
N HIS A 33 -5.57 1.00 -9.71
CA HIS A 33 -4.57 1.70 -10.51
C HIS A 33 -3.16 1.60 -9.88
N LEU A 34 -3.04 1.85 -8.58
CA LEU A 34 -1.75 1.78 -7.87
C LEU A 34 -1.20 0.35 -7.83
N ALA A 35 -2.08 -0.65 -7.68
CA ALA A 35 -1.75 -2.06 -7.74
C ALA A 35 -1.11 -2.44 -9.08
N ARG A 36 -1.72 -2.02 -10.21
CA ARG A 36 -1.16 -2.24 -11.55
C ARG A 36 0.20 -1.58 -11.73
N THR A 37 0.33 -0.31 -11.32
CA THR A 37 1.57 0.47 -11.46
C THR A 37 2.72 -0.12 -10.65
N LEU A 38 2.45 -0.55 -9.41
CA LEU A 38 3.47 -1.07 -8.51
C LEU A 38 3.69 -2.58 -8.62
N LYS A 39 2.96 -3.27 -9.52
CA LYS A 39 2.96 -4.74 -9.63
C LYS A 39 2.64 -5.41 -8.29
N LEU A 40 1.65 -4.87 -7.58
CA LEU A 40 1.12 -5.39 -6.32
C LEU A 40 -0.35 -5.77 -6.51
N THR A 41 -0.93 -6.46 -5.53
CA THR A 41 -2.36 -6.73 -5.50
C THR A 41 -3.12 -5.59 -4.81
N PRO A 42 -4.40 -5.32 -5.18
CA PRO A 42 -5.23 -4.35 -4.49
C PRO A 42 -5.30 -4.60 -2.98
N THR A 43 -5.31 -5.88 -2.57
CA THR A 43 -5.27 -6.28 -1.16
C THR A 43 -3.98 -5.85 -0.45
N GLN A 44 -2.82 -6.00 -1.08
CA GLN A 44 -1.55 -5.53 -0.52
C GLN A 44 -1.55 -4.01 -0.32
N ILE A 45 -2.06 -3.26 -1.31
CA ILE A 45 -2.22 -1.80 -1.19
C ILE A 45 -3.16 -1.47 -0.02
N LYS A 46 -4.34 -2.11 0.06
CA LYS A 46 -5.31 -1.92 1.16
C LYS A 46 -4.66 -2.13 2.53
N ILE A 47 -3.97 -3.26 2.71
CA ILE A 47 -3.33 -3.62 3.98
C ILE A 47 -2.23 -2.63 4.33
N TRP A 48 -1.41 -2.21 3.36
CA TRP A 48 -0.36 -1.23 3.60
C TRP A 48 -0.93 0.11 4.08
N PHE A 49 -1.96 0.64 3.40
CA PHE A 49 -2.64 1.89 3.82
C PHE A 49 -3.32 1.76 5.19
N GLN A 50 -3.87 0.59 5.53
CA GLN A 50 -4.41 0.32 6.86
C GLN A 50 -3.31 0.33 7.93
N ASN A 51 -2.21 -0.39 7.71
CA ASN A 51 -1.08 -0.46 8.63
C ASN A 51 -0.42 0.90 8.83
N HIS A 52 -0.27 1.69 7.77
CA HIS A 52 0.36 3.00 7.83
C HIS A 52 -0.48 3.99 8.65
N ARG A 53 -1.82 3.98 8.49
CA ARG A 53 -2.73 4.78 9.34
C ARG A 53 -2.67 4.34 10.80
N TYR A 54 -2.61 3.02 11.06
CA TYR A 54 -2.48 2.52 12.43
C TYR A 54 -1.17 2.98 13.08
N LYS A 55 -0.06 2.99 12.32
CA LYS A 55 1.24 3.48 12.79
C LYS A 55 1.22 4.99 13.09
N LEU A 56 0.48 5.80 12.34
CA LEU A 56 0.36 7.25 12.59
C LEU A 56 -0.51 7.58 13.82
N LYS A 57 -1.48 6.71 14.14
CA LYS A 57 -2.33 6.85 15.33
C LYS A 57 -1.64 6.38 16.62
N LYS A 58 -0.59 5.60 16.50
CA LYS A 58 0.30 5.24 17.60
C LYS A 58 1.34 6.33 17.78
#